data_AF-A0A4Q2LTB8-F1
#
_entry.id   AF-A0A4Q2LTB8-F1
#
_cell.length_a   1.000
_cell.length_b   1.000
_cell.length_c   1.000
_cell.angle_alpha   90.00
_cell.angle_beta   90.00
_cell.angle_gamma   90.00
#
_symmetry.space_group_name_H-M   'P 1'
#
loop_
_entity.id
_entity.type
_entity.pdbx_description
1 polymer ?
#
loop_
_entity_poly.entity_id
_entity_poly.type
_entity_poly.pdbx_seq_one_letter_code
_entity_poly.pdbx_strand_id
1 'polypeptide(L)'
;MKNKKKAIVLIVVCVIAAVLLFHSDLLSFIPYWDPQQLVALANDNIMLLLLVTLLLMVVQNLFTVLPLLLLVSINVSIFGFLYGYLWSWLTSVIGAVIAFLIIRSGVQRFFLRFLNQKLLDRFERSGFYYVLIGRLFPLIPTSMVNIAAGISSIPIKAFTYGTLIGNMFYLLVLSLIPMGLMSLFGIF
;
A
#
# COMPACT_ATOMS: atom_id res chain seq x y z
N MET A 1 -20.53 -13.25 19.15
CA MET A 1 -19.62 -12.10 18.90
C MET A 1 -18.16 -12.29 19.36
N LYS A 2 -17.85 -13.17 20.32
CA LYS A 2 -16.47 -13.39 20.84
C LYS A 2 -15.51 -14.05 19.83
N ASN A 3 -15.99 -14.94 18.96
CA ASN A 3 -15.14 -15.70 18.02
C ASN A 3 -14.62 -14.87 16.83
N LYS A 4 -15.39 -13.88 16.34
CA LYS A 4 -14.94 -12.99 15.24
C LYS A 4 -13.77 -12.10 15.67
N LYS A 5 -13.75 -11.64 16.93
CA LYS A 5 -12.63 -10.86 17.49
C LYS A 5 -11.37 -11.71 17.66
N LYS A 6 -11.50 -12.97 18.08
CA LYS A 6 -10.37 -13.91 18.17
C LYS A 6 -9.79 -14.24 16.79
N ALA A 7 -10.64 -14.39 15.78
CA ALA A 7 -10.18 -14.65 14.40
C ALA A 7 -9.39 -13.46 13.83
N ILE A 8 -9.85 -12.22 14.06
CA ILE A 8 -9.12 -11.01 13.62
C ILE A 8 -7.78 -10.88 14.35
N VAL A 9 -7.75 -11.11 15.67
CA VAL A 9 -6.50 -11.11 16.44
C VAL A 9 -5.55 -12.20 15.96
N LEU A 10 -6.05 -13.40 15.65
CA LEU A 10 -5.24 -14.49 15.13
C LEU A 10 -4.67 -14.17 13.75
N ILE A 11 -5.47 -13.61 12.84
CA ILE A 11 -5.00 -13.19 11.51
C ILE A 11 -3.94 -12.10 11.63
N VAL A 12 -4.15 -11.10 12.49
CA VAL A 12 -3.18 -10.02 12.73
C VAL A 12 -1.88 -10.57 13.35
N VAL A 13 -1.97 -11.52 14.28
CA VAL A 13 -0.79 -12.17 14.89
C VAL A 13 -0.04 -13.04 13.87
N CYS A 14 -0.75 -13.77 13.00
CA CYS A 14 -0.12 -14.55 11.93
C CYS A 14 0.56 -13.63 10.89
N VAL A 15 -0.04 -12.49 10.56
CA VAL A 15 0.55 -11.49 9.67
C VAL A 15 1.78 -10.87 10.32
N ILE A 16 1.72 -10.46 11.60
CA ILE A 16 2.86 -9.92 12.36
C ILE A 16 3.99 -10.95 12.49
N ALA A 17 3.67 -12.22 12.76
CA ALA A 17 4.65 -13.30 12.81
C ALA A 17 5.31 -13.52 11.44
N ALA A 18 4.55 -13.46 10.35
CA ALA A 18 5.12 -13.51 9.01
C ALA A 18 6.05 -12.31 8.76
N VAL A 19 5.69 -11.09 9.16
CA VAL A 19 6.54 -9.90 9.02
C VAL A 19 7.87 -10.05 9.75
N LEU A 20 7.82 -10.54 10.98
CA LEU A 20 9.00 -10.71 11.84
C LEU A 20 9.92 -11.80 11.31
N LEU A 21 9.38 -12.82 10.65
CA LEU A 21 10.16 -13.89 10.00
C LEU A 21 10.79 -13.45 8.67
N PHE A 22 10.26 -12.42 8.00
CA PHE A 22 10.72 -11.95 6.69
C PHE A 22 11.70 -10.77 6.74
N HIS A 23 11.95 -10.18 7.92
CA HIS A 23 12.73 -8.93 8.05
C HIS A 23 14.22 -9.08 7.70
N SER A 24 14.79 -10.29 7.78
CA SER A 24 16.21 -10.55 7.49
C SER A 24 16.54 -10.83 6.03
N ASP A 25 15.58 -11.27 5.21
CA ASP A 25 15.88 -11.92 3.92
C ASP A 25 15.20 -11.26 2.69
N LEU A 26 14.45 -10.18 2.86
CA LEU A 26 13.71 -9.57 1.74
C LEU A 26 14.63 -8.99 0.64
N LEU A 27 15.82 -8.50 1.01
CA LEU A 27 16.82 -7.99 0.07
C LEU A 27 17.56 -9.11 -0.67
N SER A 28 17.63 -10.32 -0.10
CA SER A 28 18.17 -11.51 -0.78
C SER A 28 17.20 -12.17 -1.77
N PHE A 29 15.96 -11.71 -1.85
CA PHE A 29 15.03 -12.10 -2.91
C PHE A 29 15.26 -11.32 -4.21
N ILE A 30 15.98 -10.19 -4.20
CA ILE A 30 16.27 -9.37 -5.40
C ILE A 30 16.93 -10.17 -6.54
N PRO A 31 17.85 -11.12 -6.30
CA PRO A 31 18.44 -11.98 -7.34
C PRO A 31 17.49 -13.03 -7.94
N TYR A 32 16.36 -13.36 -7.28
CA TYR A 32 15.35 -14.30 -7.78
C TYR A 32 14.29 -13.62 -8.67
N TRP A 33 14.40 -12.31 -8.87
CA TRP A 33 13.54 -11.54 -9.74
C TRP A 33 14.03 -11.62 -11.17
N ASP A 34 14.12 -12.83 -11.70
CA ASP A 34 14.31 -13.01 -13.13
C ASP A 34 13.05 -12.49 -13.83
N PRO A 35 13.10 -11.33 -14.50
CA PRO A 35 11.90 -10.70 -15.03
C PRO A 35 11.30 -11.57 -16.15
N GLN A 36 12.11 -12.47 -16.75
CA GLN A 36 11.69 -13.44 -17.73
C GLN A 36 10.75 -14.49 -17.13
N GLN A 37 10.99 -14.93 -15.88
CA GLN A 37 10.09 -15.85 -15.18
C GLN A 37 8.78 -15.18 -14.77
N LEU A 38 8.83 -13.91 -14.32
CA LEU A 38 7.63 -13.15 -13.98
C LEU A 38 6.76 -12.87 -15.22
N VAL A 39 7.39 -12.59 -16.36
CA VAL A 39 6.70 -12.42 -17.64
C VAL A 39 6.13 -13.75 -18.16
N ALA A 40 6.86 -14.86 -18.00
CA ALA A 40 6.35 -16.20 -18.35
C ALA A 40 5.10 -16.56 -17.52
N LEU A 41 5.11 -16.31 -16.21
CA LEU A 41 3.94 -16.43 -15.34
C LEU A 41 2.75 -15.56 -15.80
N ALA A 42 3.02 -14.41 -16.42
CA ALA A 42 1.99 -13.49 -16.89
C ALA A 42 1.30 -13.93 -18.17
N ASN A 43 2.04 -14.55 -19.08
CA ASN A 43 1.51 -15.04 -20.35
C ASN A 43 0.46 -16.14 -20.16
N ASP A 44 0.61 -16.96 -19.11
CA ASP A 44 -0.34 -18.04 -18.84
C ASP A 44 -1.55 -17.58 -17.99
N ASN A 45 -1.42 -16.56 -17.13
CA ASN A 45 -2.44 -16.23 -16.12
C ASN A 45 -2.52 -14.75 -15.71
N ILE A 46 -2.67 -13.82 -16.67
CA ILE A 46 -2.70 -12.37 -16.39
C ILE A 46 -3.76 -11.95 -15.35
N MET A 47 -4.95 -12.55 -15.37
CA MET A 47 -6.04 -12.22 -14.44
C MET A 47 -5.67 -12.59 -12.99
N LEU A 48 -4.99 -13.72 -12.80
CA LEU A 48 -4.52 -14.14 -11.48
C LEU A 48 -3.48 -13.17 -10.94
N LEU A 49 -2.53 -12.72 -11.77
CA LEU A 49 -1.52 -11.75 -11.37
C LEU A 49 -2.12 -10.40 -10.98
N LEU A 50 -3.09 -9.90 -11.75
CA LEU A 50 -3.82 -8.68 -11.40
C LEU A 50 -4.50 -8.83 -10.02
N LEU A 51 -5.17 -9.96 -9.77
CA LEU A 51 -5.83 -10.21 -8.48
C LEU A 51 -4.82 -10.31 -7.33
N VAL A 52 -3.74 -11.07 -7.49
CA VAL A 52 -2.71 -11.25 -6.46
C VAL A 52 -2.03 -9.92 -6.13
N THR A 53 -1.61 -9.17 -7.13
CA THR A 53 -0.94 -7.87 -6.93
C THR A 53 -1.86 -6.83 -6.31
N LEU A 54 -3.16 -6.84 -6.65
CA LEU A 54 -4.18 -6.04 -5.95
C LEU A 54 -4.25 -6.42 -4.47
N LEU A 55 -4.39 -7.71 -4.14
CA LEU A 55 -4.51 -8.17 -2.76
C LEU A 55 -3.26 -7.81 -1.94
N LEU A 56 -2.06 -7.99 -2.51
CA LEU A 56 -0.81 -7.60 -1.87
C LEU A 56 -0.75 -6.08 -1.60
N MET A 57 -1.22 -5.27 -2.56
CA MET A 57 -1.28 -3.81 -2.39
C MET A 57 -2.28 -3.39 -1.30
N VAL A 58 -3.42 -4.09 -1.16
CA VAL A 58 -4.36 -3.87 -0.05
C VAL A 58 -3.70 -4.19 1.29
N VAL A 59 -2.99 -5.33 1.39
CA VAL A 59 -2.27 -5.73 2.62
C VAL A 59 -1.18 -4.71 2.97
N GLN A 60 -0.41 -4.24 1.97
CA GLN A 60 0.60 -3.21 2.15
C GLN A 60 -0.01 -1.90 2.68
N ASN A 61 -1.18 -1.50 2.19
CA ASN A 61 -1.86 -0.28 2.64
C ASN A 61 -2.44 -0.39 4.05
N LEU A 62 -2.77 -1.60 4.51
CA LEU A 62 -3.26 -1.84 5.87
C LEU A 62 -2.13 -1.82 6.90
N PHE A 63 -1.00 -2.45 6.60
CA PHE A 63 0.00 -2.77 7.62
C PHE A 63 1.42 -2.29 7.30
N THR A 64 1.68 -1.79 6.09
CA THR A 64 3.02 -1.39 5.57
C THR A 64 4.13 -2.41 5.88
N VAL A 65 3.76 -3.68 5.83
CA VAL A 65 4.64 -4.83 6.04
C VAL A 65 5.53 -5.05 4.84
N LEU A 66 4.94 -4.89 3.66
CA LEU A 66 5.62 -5.06 2.39
C LEU A 66 6.20 -3.70 1.98
N PRO A 67 7.48 -3.64 1.61
CA PRO A 67 8.04 -2.43 1.02
C PRO A 67 7.24 -2.08 -0.23
N LEU A 68 6.75 -0.84 -0.31
CA LEU A 68 5.93 -0.42 -1.45
C LEU A 68 6.72 -0.48 -2.75
N LEU A 69 8.01 -0.15 -2.70
CA LEU A 69 8.93 -0.27 -3.84
C LEU A 69 8.92 -1.68 -4.42
N LEU A 70 8.86 -2.71 -3.57
CA LEU A 70 8.76 -4.10 -4.01
C LEU A 70 7.52 -4.30 -4.89
N LEU A 71 6.34 -3.92 -4.41
CA LEU A 71 5.10 -4.13 -5.16
C LEU A 71 5.07 -3.37 -6.49
N VAL A 72 5.58 -2.14 -6.49
CA VAL A 72 5.69 -1.34 -7.71
C VAL A 72 6.65 -1.99 -8.70
N SER A 73 7.81 -2.47 -8.23
CA SER A 73 8.76 -3.17 -9.08
C SER A 73 8.16 -4.44 -9.69
N ILE A 74 7.40 -5.26 -8.92
CA ILE A 74 6.71 -6.46 -9.43
C ILE A 74 5.79 -6.07 -10.59
N ASN A 75 4.95 -5.05 -10.39
CA ASN A 75 3.99 -4.63 -11.39
C ASN A 75 4.67 -4.07 -12.65
N VAL A 76 5.74 -3.29 -12.50
CA VAL A 76 6.52 -2.75 -13.63
C VAL A 76 7.26 -3.87 -14.38
N SER A 77 7.78 -4.89 -13.68
CA SER A 77 8.41 -6.05 -14.31
C SER A 77 7.42 -6.84 -15.17
N ILE A 78 6.22 -7.08 -14.63
CA ILE A 78 5.21 -7.96 -15.25
C ILE A 78 4.51 -7.25 -16.40
N PHE A 79 4.08 -6.01 -16.20
CA PHE A 79 3.18 -5.31 -17.13
C PHE A 79 3.92 -4.26 -17.99
N GLY A 80 5.22 -4.08 -17.78
CA GLY A 80 5.97 -2.96 -18.35
C GLY A 80 5.76 -1.66 -17.57
N PHE A 81 6.59 -0.65 -17.87
CA PHE A 81 6.59 0.60 -17.11
C PHE A 81 5.21 1.26 -17.04
N LEU A 82 4.59 1.56 -18.19
CA LEU A 82 3.34 2.34 -18.22
C LEU A 82 2.18 1.61 -17.52
N TYR A 83 1.92 0.35 -17.90
CA TYR A 83 0.81 -0.41 -17.33
C TYR A 83 1.09 -0.83 -15.89
N GLY A 84 2.33 -1.17 -15.55
CA GLY A 84 2.74 -1.51 -14.18
C GLY A 84 2.63 -0.32 -13.23
N TYR A 85 3.01 0.88 -13.68
CA TYR A 85 2.80 2.12 -12.93
C TYR A 85 1.31 2.40 -12.72
N LEU A 86 0.50 2.40 -13.80
CA LEU A 86 -0.94 2.68 -13.71
C LEU A 86 -1.66 1.66 -12.82
N TRP A 87 -1.29 0.38 -12.92
CA TRP A 87 -1.84 -0.69 -12.09
C TRP A 87 -1.44 -0.53 -10.62
N SER A 88 -0.18 -0.21 -10.35
CA SER A 88 0.29 0.08 -8.98
C SER A 88 -0.44 1.26 -8.38
N TRP A 89 -0.66 2.32 -9.16
CA TRP A 89 -1.39 3.51 -8.73
C TRP A 89 -2.85 3.18 -8.40
N LEU A 90 -3.55 2.52 -9.30
CA LEU A 90 -4.95 2.15 -9.11
C LEU A 90 -5.14 1.24 -7.90
N THR A 91 -4.37 0.15 -7.82
CA THR A 91 -4.45 -0.81 -6.71
C THR A 91 -4.05 -0.18 -5.37
N SER A 92 -3.10 0.76 -5.37
CA SER A 92 -2.70 1.50 -4.17
C SER A 92 -3.81 2.41 -3.67
N VAL A 93 -4.52 3.11 -4.56
CA VAL A 93 -5.69 3.92 -4.20
C VAL A 93 -6.81 3.03 -3.65
N ILE A 94 -7.12 1.91 -4.31
CA ILE A 94 -8.12 0.95 -3.85
C ILE A 94 -7.76 0.42 -2.46
N GLY A 95 -6.52 -0.03 -2.27
CA GLY A 95 -6.02 -0.53 -0.99
C GLY A 95 -6.08 0.52 0.13
N ALA A 96 -5.71 1.76 -0.17
CA ALA A 96 -5.78 2.86 0.77
C ALA A 96 -7.22 3.17 1.21
N VAL A 97 -8.17 3.18 0.27
CA VAL A 97 -9.61 3.41 0.56
C VAL A 97 -10.18 2.27 1.40
N ILE A 98 -9.84 1.02 1.07
CA ILE A 98 -10.25 -0.15 1.86
C ILE A 98 -9.70 -0.05 3.29
N ALA A 99 -8.39 0.25 3.44
CA ALA A 99 -7.75 0.39 4.74
C ALA A 99 -8.44 1.49 5.58
N PHE A 100 -8.65 2.66 4.99
CA PHE A 100 -9.36 3.78 5.59
C PHE A 100 -10.77 3.40 6.08
N LEU A 101 -11.55 2.70 5.25
CA LEU A 101 -12.91 2.26 5.58
C LEU A 101 -12.92 1.24 6.73
N ILE A 102 -11.99 0.29 6.74
CA ILE A 102 -11.85 -0.71 7.81
C ILE A 102 -11.55 0.01 9.14
N ILE A 103 -10.62 0.95 9.12
CA ILE A 103 -10.20 1.69 10.31
C ILE A 103 -11.37 2.52 10.84
N ARG A 104 -12.09 3.21 9.96
CA ARG A 104 -13.27 4.03 10.29
C ARG A 104 -14.43 3.22 10.88
N SER A 105 -14.76 2.10 10.27
CA SER A 105 -15.98 1.33 10.61
C SER A 105 -15.79 0.39 11.80
N GLY A 106 -14.59 -0.18 11.97
CA GLY A 106 -14.40 -1.31 12.90
C GLY A 106 -13.37 -1.09 14.01
N VAL A 107 -12.36 -0.24 13.77
CA VAL A 107 -11.13 -0.23 14.60
C VAL A 107 -10.84 1.12 15.24
N GLN A 108 -11.65 2.15 14.95
CA GLN A 108 -11.48 3.50 15.48
C GLN A 108 -11.32 3.51 17.01
N ARG A 109 -12.14 2.76 17.75
CA ARG A 109 -12.05 2.67 19.23
C ARG A 109 -10.78 2.02 19.76
N PHE A 110 -10.11 1.18 18.97
CA PHE A 110 -8.84 0.55 19.36
C PHE A 110 -7.68 1.54 19.20
N PHE A 111 -7.63 2.27 18.09
CA PHE A 111 -6.58 3.26 17.82
C PHE A 111 -6.76 4.58 18.58
N LEU A 112 -7.98 4.98 18.92
CA LEU A 112 -8.27 6.17 19.72
C LEU A 112 -7.58 6.16 21.11
N ARG A 113 -7.20 4.99 21.63
CA ARG A 113 -6.46 4.87 22.90
C ARG A 113 -4.99 5.24 22.80
N PHE A 114 -4.44 5.27 21.59
CA PHE A 114 -3.04 5.56 21.31
C PHE A 114 -2.83 6.98 20.75
N LEU A 115 -3.90 7.74 20.51
CA LEU A 115 -3.82 9.10 19.97
C LEU A 115 -4.34 10.16 20.94
N ASN A 116 -3.62 11.28 20.97
CA ASN A 116 -3.97 12.44 21.77
C ASN A 116 -5.14 13.19 21.09
N GLN A 117 -6.28 13.34 21.78
CA GLN A 117 -7.52 13.87 21.20
C GLN A 117 -7.36 15.28 20.57
N LYS A 118 -6.46 16.11 21.12
CA LYS A 118 -6.16 17.45 20.60
C LYS A 118 -5.55 17.48 19.19
N LEU A 119 -4.99 16.37 18.70
CA LEU A 119 -4.51 16.26 17.32
C LEU A 119 -5.67 16.02 16.33
N LEU A 120 -6.77 15.39 16.78
CA LEU A 120 -7.91 15.04 15.92
C LEU A 120 -8.73 16.27 15.52
N ASP A 121 -8.87 17.26 16.42
CA ASP A 121 -9.67 18.46 16.18
C ASP A 121 -9.03 19.44 15.16
N ARG A 122 -7.71 19.35 14.92
CA ARG A 122 -7.01 20.19 13.93
C ARG A 122 -7.21 19.77 12.47
N PHE A 123 -7.83 18.61 12.22
CA PHE A 123 -8.03 18.08 10.86
C PHE A 123 -9.26 18.62 10.13
N GLU A 124 -10.11 19.41 10.78
CA GLU A 124 -11.44 19.78 10.24
C GLU A 124 -11.41 20.76 9.06
N ARG A 125 -10.35 21.56 8.87
CA ARG A 125 -10.38 22.64 7.86
C ARG A 125 -9.74 22.33 6.51
N SER A 126 -9.04 21.19 6.36
CA SER A 126 -8.30 20.89 5.11
C SER A 126 -7.91 19.42 4.95
N GLY A 127 -8.80 18.47 5.25
CA GLY A 127 -8.52 17.02 5.21
C GLY A 127 -7.87 16.52 3.91
N PHE A 128 -8.22 17.11 2.76
CA PHE A 128 -7.58 16.81 1.47
C PHE A 128 -6.08 17.13 1.48
N TYR A 129 -5.69 18.33 1.91
CA TYR A 129 -4.30 18.78 1.92
C TYR A 129 -3.45 17.97 2.92
N TYR A 130 -4.01 17.60 4.07
CA TYR A 130 -3.31 16.75 5.03
C TYR A 130 -2.98 15.37 4.42
N VAL A 131 -3.93 14.76 3.73
CA VAL A 131 -3.71 13.48 3.05
C VAL A 131 -2.71 13.67 1.92
N LEU A 132 -2.87 14.69 1.08
CA LEU A 132 -1.99 14.97 -0.05
C LEU A 132 -0.53 15.16 0.41
N ILE A 133 -0.28 16.04 1.38
CA ILE A 133 1.06 16.27 1.94
C ILE A 133 1.60 14.98 2.57
N GLY A 134 0.76 14.23 3.28
CA GLY A 134 1.13 12.94 3.87
C GLY A 134 1.56 11.90 2.82
N ARG A 135 0.95 11.89 1.63
CA ARG A 135 1.36 11.01 0.52
C ARG A 135 2.62 11.47 -0.19
N LEU A 136 2.79 12.79 -0.32
CA LEU A 136 3.95 13.37 -0.99
C LEU A 136 5.22 13.28 -0.14
N PHE A 137 5.09 13.16 1.18
CA PHE A 137 6.22 13.00 2.08
C PHE A 137 6.68 11.54 2.13
N PRO A 138 7.86 11.21 1.57
CA PRO A 138 8.29 9.82 1.34
C PRO A 138 8.58 9.04 2.62
N LEU A 139 8.85 9.75 3.73
CA LEU A 139 9.16 9.14 5.02
C LEU A 139 7.90 8.70 5.80
N ILE A 140 6.70 9.11 5.38
CA ILE A 140 5.47 8.72 6.07
C ILE A 140 4.95 7.41 5.46
N PRO A 141 4.86 6.33 6.23
CA PRO A 141 4.26 5.08 5.77
C PRO A 141 2.83 5.28 5.29
N THR A 142 2.48 4.63 4.18
CA THR A 142 1.14 4.72 3.57
C THR A 142 0.04 4.32 4.56
N SER A 143 0.27 3.31 5.39
CA SER A 143 -0.66 2.87 6.44
C SER A 143 -0.85 3.92 7.54
N MET A 144 0.18 4.69 7.91
CA MET A 144 0.04 5.75 8.91
C MET A 144 -0.91 6.85 8.45
N VAL A 145 -0.81 7.26 7.18
CA VAL A 145 -1.77 8.21 6.59
C VAL A 145 -3.18 7.62 6.57
N ASN A 146 -3.32 6.34 6.20
CA ASN A 146 -4.61 5.63 6.18
C ASN A 146 -5.24 5.57 7.58
N ILE A 147 -4.44 5.28 8.61
CA ILE A 147 -4.88 5.21 10.01
C ILE A 147 -5.28 6.60 10.50
N ALA A 148 -4.42 7.61 10.35
CA ALA A 148 -4.70 8.97 10.79
C ALA A 148 -5.96 9.54 10.12
N ALA A 149 -6.14 9.30 8.83
CA ALA A 149 -7.35 9.70 8.11
C ALA A 149 -8.59 8.87 8.51
N GLY A 150 -8.42 7.57 8.73
CA GLY A 150 -9.50 6.66 9.10
C GLY A 150 -10.12 6.97 10.47
N ILE A 151 -9.30 7.40 11.43
CA ILE A 151 -9.75 7.74 12.79
C ILE A 151 -10.23 9.19 12.96
N SER A 152 -9.90 10.08 12.02
CA SER A 152 -10.28 11.49 12.05
C SER A 152 -11.63 11.77 11.37
N SER A 153 -12.07 13.02 11.41
CA SER A 153 -13.28 13.52 10.76
C SER A 153 -13.14 13.72 9.24
N ILE A 154 -12.00 13.36 8.63
CA ILE A 154 -11.74 13.58 7.20
C ILE A 154 -12.80 12.84 6.36
N PRO A 155 -13.54 13.51 5.46
CA PRO A 155 -14.53 12.84 4.64
C PRO A 155 -13.85 11.90 3.63
N ILE A 156 -14.50 10.78 3.30
CA ILE A 156 -13.96 9.78 2.36
C ILE A 156 -13.53 10.41 1.04
N LYS A 157 -14.33 11.35 0.51
CA LYS A 157 -14.02 12.06 -0.74
C LYS A 157 -12.68 12.80 -0.66
N ALA A 158 -12.44 13.55 0.42
CA ALA A 158 -11.18 14.29 0.60
C ALA A 158 -9.98 13.34 0.72
N PHE A 159 -10.15 12.22 1.44
CA PHE A 159 -9.12 11.19 1.53
C PHE A 159 -8.82 10.54 0.18
N THR A 160 -9.87 10.17 -0.58
CA THR A 160 -9.73 9.52 -1.88
C THR A 160 -9.06 10.46 -2.89
N TYR A 161 -9.49 11.72 -3.00
CA TYR A 161 -8.85 12.68 -3.92
C TYR A 161 -7.41 13.01 -3.52
N GLY A 162 -7.14 13.20 -2.22
CA GLY A 162 -5.78 13.44 -1.73
C GLY A 162 -4.86 12.25 -2.01
N THR A 163 -5.38 11.04 -1.87
CA THR A 163 -4.65 9.80 -2.18
C THR A 163 -4.47 9.59 -3.67
N LEU A 164 -5.48 9.83 -4.50
CA LEU A 164 -5.40 9.74 -5.96
C LEU A 164 -4.26 10.63 -6.49
N ILE A 165 -4.28 11.91 -6.14
CA ILE A 165 -3.29 12.89 -6.62
C ILE A 165 -1.93 12.62 -5.99
N GLY A 166 -1.88 12.42 -4.67
CA GLY A 166 -0.62 12.19 -3.96
C GLY A 166 0.10 10.93 -4.43
N ASN A 167 -0.62 9.81 -4.56
CA ASN A 167 -0.04 8.55 -5.02
C ASN A 167 0.33 8.60 -6.50
N MET A 168 -0.34 9.41 -7.33
CA MET A 168 0.05 9.58 -8.73
C MET A 168 1.49 10.08 -8.83
N PHE A 169 1.81 11.19 -8.12
CA PHE A 169 3.16 11.73 -8.13
C PHE A 169 4.17 10.84 -7.39
N TYR A 170 3.80 10.37 -6.21
CA TYR A 170 4.70 9.56 -5.38
C TYR A 170 5.08 8.24 -6.07
N LEU A 171 4.10 7.51 -6.62
CA LEU A 171 4.36 6.25 -7.30
C LEU A 171 5.03 6.45 -8.65
N LEU A 172 4.82 7.58 -9.33
CA LEU A 172 5.55 7.90 -10.55
C LEU A 172 7.05 7.94 -10.24
N VAL A 173 7.46 8.74 -9.25
CA VAL A 173 8.85 8.82 -8.81
C VAL A 173 9.38 7.45 -8.38
N LEU A 174 8.58 6.70 -7.61
CA LEU A 174 8.98 5.38 -7.12
C LEU A 174 9.16 4.36 -8.26
N SER A 175 8.33 4.42 -9.30
CA SER A 175 8.36 3.53 -10.46
C SER A 175 9.52 3.80 -11.44
N LEU A 176 10.15 4.98 -11.35
CA LEU A 176 11.37 5.28 -12.12
C LEU A 176 12.56 4.43 -11.67
N ILE A 177 12.58 3.99 -10.41
CA ILE A 177 13.64 3.12 -9.88
C ILE A 177 13.65 1.75 -10.59
N PRO A 178 12.55 0.97 -10.58
CA PRO A 178 12.50 -0.29 -11.32
C PRO A 178 12.65 -0.08 -12.83
N MET A 179 12.11 1.01 -13.40
CA MET A 179 12.32 1.33 -14.82
C MET A 179 13.81 1.47 -15.17
N GLY A 180 14.56 2.23 -14.37
CA GLY A 180 16.00 2.41 -14.57
C GLY A 180 16.81 1.13 -14.31
N LEU A 181 16.39 0.30 -13.35
CA LEU A 181 17.01 -1.01 -13.13
C LEU A 181 16.78 -1.93 -14.34
N MET A 182 15.55 -2.01 -14.85
CA MET A 182 15.21 -2.89 -15.98
C MET A 182 15.90 -2.50 -17.28
N SER A 183 16.13 -1.20 -17.51
CA SER A 183 16.87 -0.75 -18.70
C SER A 183 18.34 -1.16 -18.67
N LEU A 184 18.97 -1.22 -17.49
CA LEU A 184 20.35 -1.73 -17.34
C LEU A 184 20.48 -3.21 -17.67
N PHE A 185 19.42 -3.99 -17.45
CA PHE A 185 19.37 -5.42 -17.77
C PHE A 185 18.84 -5.72 -19.18
N GLY A 186 18.55 -4.70 -20.00
CA GLY A 186 18.08 -4.87 -21.38
C GLY A 186 16.65 -5.44 -21.50
N ILE A 187 15.79 -5.19 -20.52
CA ILE A 187 14.42 -5.74 -20.45
C ILE A 187 13.40 -4.83 -21.17
N PHE A 188 13.84 -3.70 -21.72
CA PHE A 188 13.07 -2.83 -22.63
C PHE A 188 13.98 -2.21 -23.68
#